data_AF-A0A0B8ZHC5-F1
#
_entry.id   AF-A0A0B8ZHC5-F1
#
_cell.length_a   1.000
_cell.length_b   1.000
_cell.length_c   1.000
_cell.angle_alpha   90.00
_cell.angle_beta   90.00
_cell.angle_gamma   90.00
#
_symmetry.space_group_name_H-M   'P 1'
#
loop_
_entity.id
_entity.type
_entity.pdbx_description
1 polymer ?
#
loop_
_entity_poly.entity_id
_entity_poly.type
_entity_poly.pdbx_seq_one_letter_code
_entity_poly.pdbx_strand_id
1 'polypeptide(L)'
;MFNLIKQQVASDYFQQNFPNDGQRFVAWYLRNVLFRDMNETKADITDGADDKQIDAIIVDDDKSVVRIIQGKFIGNGNVDGEPLREVLSSWIQIKDLARLQNVANSKLKAKLSELATALEDDYEVSFELLTTGLLTPAAQADLAAFQEELAKLSENESFDATIHVIDADELQRRYEYAIEADNPSLNYKLDLSGTKHMYHEVAGTPVVVAALPLKECIKLPGIKDGTLFQKNVRQSLGTSNAVNKGIRQSILGDKRSDFFFFHNGVTALCNKMTYDEASQSLSLHGLSVVNGCQSLNTILSCSETVKKVDDAFILFRFYEIPQRDRADKISINTNSQSAVKARDLRSNDKRVLALKKAFELKYPTGYFITKRGEAAPADRNKIEVVELSEYAKTLIAWQTLRPNLSYGETKIFDKYFETLFKNKDYPPENIMALNRWMHAVRRTWVSDNPLSLNETLLAMKAYAPYHHLYAVAMCFAISSNQSDRVSNPARAWQAAEAAGMVDEIVRLGGTALNMALEAAANETQPPNRVFSPQNWIKTKGCLSNINMAVRNYFNMLNVMPGGAEIKKKLNDAAVLPQEAFEYRWSAD
;
A
#
# COMPACT_ATOMS: atom_id res chain seq x y z
N MET A 1 6.70 16.26 33.31
CA MET A 1 5.93 15.05 32.90
C MET A 1 5.94 13.88 33.87
N PHE A 2 7.08 13.38 34.36
CA PHE A 2 7.12 12.16 35.20
C PHE A 2 6.09 12.14 36.35
N ASN A 3 6.03 13.19 37.17
CA ASN A 3 5.09 13.26 38.30
C ASN A 3 3.62 13.25 37.87
N LEU A 4 3.30 13.90 36.75
CA LEU A 4 1.95 13.93 36.20
C LEU A 4 1.51 12.53 35.76
N ILE A 5 2.35 11.85 34.99
CA ILE A 5 2.10 10.48 34.53
C ILE A 5 1.95 9.56 35.74
N LYS A 6 2.88 9.66 36.71
CA LYS A 6 2.85 8.87 37.96
C LYS A 6 1.53 9.05 38.72
N GLN A 7 0.99 10.26 38.75
CA GLN A 7 -0.30 10.53 39.38
C GLN A 7 -1.47 9.93 38.58
N GLN A 8 -1.46 10.03 37.25
CA GLN A 8 -2.56 9.55 36.41
C GLN A 8 -2.62 8.02 36.32
N VAL A 9 -1.46 7.36 36.27
CA VAL A 9 -1.38 5.89 36.29
C VAL A 9 -1.73 5.28 37.65
N ALA A 10 -1.87 6.09 38.70
CA ALA A 10 -2.37 5.65 40.01
C ALA A 10 -3.90 5.47 40.02
N SER A 11 -4.62 5.86 38.96
CA SER A 11 -6.07 5.64 38.86
C SER A 11 -6.44 4.17 38.71
N ASP A 12 -7.65 3.82 39.17
CA ASP A 12 -8.16 2.43 39.24
C ASP A 12 -8.03 1.67 37.92
N TYR A 13 -8.29 2.34 36.79
CA TYR A 13 -8.20 1.72 35.47
C TYR A 13 -6.79 1.15 35.20
N PHE A 14 -5.74 1.96 35.37
CA PHE A 14 -4.37 1.53 35.09
C PHE A 14 -3.88 0.50 36.12
N GLN A 15 -4.26 0.67 37.40
CA GLN A 15 -3.88 -0.26 38.47
C GLN A 15 -4.49 -1.65 38.29
N GLN A 16 -5.76 -1.74 37.85
CA GLN A 16 -6.47 -3.00 37.68
C GLN A 16 -6.08 -3.75 36.40
N ASN A 17 -5.67 -3.03 35.35
CA ASN A 17 -5.42 -3.63 34.03
C ASN A 17 -3.94 -3.87 33.71
N PHE A 18 -3.01 -3.16 34.35
CA PHE A 18 -1.58 -3.25 34.07
C PHE A 18 -0.76 -3.49 35.35
N PRO A 19 0.06 -4.55 35.42
CA PRO A 19 0.65 -5.07 36.64
C PRO A 19 1.87 -4.28 37.16
N ASN A 20 2.56 -3.53 36.30
CA ASN A 20 3.77 -2.79 36.66
C ASN A 20 3.79 -1.37 36.08
N ASP A 21 4.65 -0.50 36.62
CA ASP A 21 4.70 0.91 36.25
C ASP A 21 5.18 1.15 34.80
N GLY A 22 6.00 0.25 34.24
CA GLY A 22 6.40 0.29 32.83
C GLY A 22 5.21 0.08 31.89
N GLN A 23 4.44 -0.98 32.09
CA GLN A 23 3.21 -1.24 31.34
C GLN A 23 2.20 -0.11 31.49
N ARG A 24 2.05 0.43 32.71
CA ARG A 24 1.14 1.55 32.96
C ARG A 24 1.56 2.83 32.24
N PHE A 25 2.86 3.10 32.16
CA PHE A 25 3.39 4.23 31.41
C PHE A 25 3.13 4.10 29.90
N VAL A 26 3.40 2.92 29.32
CA VAL A 26 3.08 2.65 27.92
C VAL A 26 1.56 2.78 27.70
N ALA A 27 0.73 2.14 28.52
CA ALA A 27 -0.72 2.27 28.45
C ALA A 27 -1.23 3.72 28.54
N TRP A 28 -0.60 4.52 29.40
CA TRP A 28 -0.91 5.95 29.54
C TRP A 28 -0.66 6.71 28.23
N TYR A 29 0.47 6.42 27.56
CA TYR A 29 0.80 7.01 26.27
C TYR A 29 -0.20 6.61 25.19
N LEU A 30 -0.52 5.30 25.07
CA LEU A 30 -1.54 4.83 24.11
C LEU A 30 -2.88 5.54 24.30
N ARG A 31 -3.30 5.74 25.55
CA ARG A 31 -4.60 6.32 25.90
C ARG A 31 -4.67 7.82 25.67
N ASN A 32 -3.66 8.54 26.13
CA ASN A 32 -3.69 10.01 26.25
C ASN A 32 -2.99 10.72 25.10
N VAL A 33 -2.16 10.02 24.33
CA VAL A 33 -1.44 10.59 23.18
C VAL A 33 -1.91 9.97 21.87
N LEU A 34 -2.09 8.64 21.84
CA LEU A 34 -2.53 7.93 20.64
C LEU A 34 -4.05 7.66 20.60
N PHE A 35 -4.80 8.14 21.59
CA PHE A 35 -6.26 8.05 21.70
C PHE A 35 -6.87 6.64 21.59
N ARG A 36 -6.08 5.58 21.80
CA ARG A 36 -6.57 4.19 21.79
C ARG A 36 -7.59 3.98 22.90
N ASP A 37 -8.69 3.29 22.62
CA ASP A 37 -9.70 3.02 23.64
C ASP A 37 -9.20 2.04 24.74
N MET A 38 -10.04 1.73 25.74
CA MET A 38 -9.63 0.87 26.87
C MET A 38 -9.33 -0.57 26.43
N ASN A 39 -10.13 -1.12 25.51
CA ASN A 39 -9.96 -2.49 25.01
C ASN A 39 -8.79 -2.55 24.03
N GLU A 40 -8.70 -1.56 23.14
CA GLU A 40 -7.59 -1.40 22.20
C GLU A 40 -6.25 -1.31 22.92
N THR A 41 -6.15 -0.44 23.94
CA THR A 41 -4.92 -0.28 24.73
C THR A 41 -4.47 -1.60 25.35
N LYS A 42 -5.41 -2.41 25.84
CA LYS A 42 -5.10 -3.71 26.45
C LYS A 42 -4.66 -4.75 25.41
N ALA A 43 -5.23 -4.70 24.21
CA ALA A 43 -4.89 -5.60 23.11
C ALA A 43 -3.53 -5.25 22.48
N ASP A 44 -3.18 -3.96 22.43
CA ASP A 44 -1.96 -3.48 21.78
C ASP A 44 -0.70 -3.66 22.64
N ILE A 45 -0.84 -3.81 23.96
CA ILE A 45 0.27 -4.06 24.88
C ILE A 45 0.74 -5.52 24.81
N THR A 46 2.01 -5.69 24.47
CA THR A 46 2.69 -6.98 24.30
C THR A 46 3.69 -7.31 25.42
N ASP A 47 3.97 -6.34 26.30
CA ASP A 47 4.89 -6.47 27.45
C ASP A 47 4.62 -7.71 28.32
N GLY A 48 5.72 -8.39 28.65
CA GLY A 48 5.76 -9.61 29.46
C GLY A 48 6.97 -10.49 29.14
N ALA A 49 7.14 -11.61 29.84
CA ALA A 49 8.21 -12.56 29.53
C ALA A 49 8.18 -12.95 28.04
N ASP A 50 9.34 -12.95 27.38
CA ASP A 50 9.50 -13.20 25.93
C ASP A 50 8.80 -12.19 24.98
N ASP A 51 8.56 -10.95 25.42
CA ASP A 51 8.13 -9.83 24.56
C ASP A 51 9.19 -9.32 23.59
N LYS A 52 10.44 -9.77 23.76
CA LYS A 52 11.58 -9.39 22.92
C LYS A 52 11.84 -7.88 22.87
N GLN A 53 11.58 -7.19 23.98
CA GLN A 53 11.74 -5.73 24.13
C GLN A 53 10.72 -4.91 23.30
N ILE A 54 9.61 -5.54 22.91
CA ILE A 54 8.48 -4.88 22.25
C ILE A 54 7.33 -4.81 23.25
N ASP A 55 7.09 -3.61 23.80
CA ASP A 55 6.13 -3.42 24.88
C ASP A 55 4.72 -3.18 24.33
N ALA A 56 4.60 -2.61 23.12
CA ALA A 56 3.35 -2.51 22.38
C ALA A 56 3.56 -2.47 20.86
N ILE A 57 2.56 -2.96 20.10
CA ILE A 57 2.46 -2.80 18.64
C ILE A 57 1.12 -2.18 18.28
N ILE A 58 1.16 -1.12 17.47
CA ILE A 58 -0.04 -0.45 16.98
C ILE A 58 0.04 -0.34 15.47
N VAL A 59 -0.94 -0.91 14.77
CA VAL A 59 -1.12 -0.70 13.34
C VAL A 59 -2.10 0.46 13.16
N ASP A 60 -1.61 1.56 12.60
CA ASP A 60 -2.41 2.76 12.30
C ASP A 60 -2.68 2.78 10.79
N ASP A 61 -3.80 2.16 10.40
CA ASP A 61 -4.20 2.04 9.00
C ASP A 61 -4.41 3.39 8.32
N ASP A 62 -4.91 4.39 9.06
CA ASP A 62 -5.15 5.74 8.55
C ASP A 62 -3.84 6.44 8.16
N LYS A 63 -2.76 6.19 8.90
CA LYS A 63 -1.43 6.75 8.61
C LYS A 63 -0.54 5.81 7.80
N SER A 64 -0.96 4.55 7.60
CA SER A 64 -0.14 3.48 7.04
C SER A 64 1.20 3.33 7.78
N VAL A 65 1.14 3.38 9.12
CA VAL A 65 2.31 3.28 10.00
C VAL A 65 2.09 2.18 11.02
N VAL A 66 3.08 1.32 11.21
CA VAL A 66 3.16 0.42 12.36
C VAL A 66 4.08 1.02 13.40
N ARG A 67 3.55 1.29 14.60
CA ARG A 67 4.35 1.74 15.74
C ARG A 67 4.77 0.55 16.58
N ILE A 68 6.07 0.40 16.79
CA ILE A 68 6.66 -0.56 17.72
C ILE A 68 7.23 0.24 18.87
N ILE A 69 6.64 0.06 20.04
CA ILE A 69 6.86 0.93 21.19
C ILE A 69 7.63 0.17 22.25
N GLN A 70 8.67 0.82 22.80
CA GLN A 70 9.36 0.40 24.00
C GLN A 70 9.32 1.53 25.04
N GLY A 71 8.94 1.24 26.28
CA GLY A 71 8.79 2.20 27.36
C GLY A 71 9.81 2.04 28.47
N LYS A 72 10.53 3.11 28.80
CA LYS A 72 11.42 3.20 29.97
C LYS A 72 10.94 4.31 30.90
N PHE A 73 10.17 3.94 31.92
CA PHE A 73 9.65 4.89 32.91
C PHE A 73 10.67 5.15 34.03
N ILE A 74 11.39 6.28 33.93
CA ILE A 74 12.52 6.62 34.81
C ILE A 74 12.21 7.89 35.61
N GLY A 75 12.28 7.81 36.94
CA GLY A 75 11.96 8.94 37.82
C GLY A 75 13.05 9.99 37.97
N ASN A 76 14.30 9.54 38.15
CA ASN A 76 15.50 10.37 38.17
C ASN A 76 16.64 9.55 37.55
N GLY A 77 17.30 10.09 36.53
CA GLY A 77 18.44 9.42 35.88
C GLY A 77 18.52 9.70 34.39
N ASN A 78 19.62 9.25 33.81
CA ASN A 78 19.85 9.32 32.37
C ASN A 78 19.55 7.97 31.71
N VAL A 79 19.13 8.01 30.45
CA VAL A 79 19.04 6.85 29.56
C VAL A 79 20.35 6.72 28.82
N ASP A 80 21.08 5.64 29.07
CA ASP A 80 22.33 5.34 28.36
C ASP A 80 22.07 4.53 27.08
N GLY A 81 23.11 4.08 26.37
CA GLY A 81 22.94 3.39 25.08
C GLY A 81 22.21 2.03 25.13
N GLU A 82 21.99 1.43 26.30
CA GLU A 82 21.39 0.09 26.41
C GLU A 82 19.95 0.02 25.87
N PRO A 83 18.99 0.88 26.27
CA PRO A 83 17.65 0.87 25.68
C PRO A 83 17.62 1.09 24.17
N LEU A 84 18.53 1.90 23.62
CA LEU A 84 18.64 2.06 22.16
C LEU A 84 19.10 0.76 21.48
N ARG A 85 20.03 0.01 22.10
CA ARG A 85 20.44 -1.32 21.64
C ARG A 85 19.31 -2.36 21.73
N GLU A 86 18.42 -2.22 22.70
CA GLU A 86 17.22 -3.06 22.82
C GLU A 86 16.22 -2.79 21.68
N VAL A 87 15.98 -1.52 21.32
CA VAL A 87 15.16 -1.16 20.14
C VAL A 87 15.78 -1.73 18.85
N LEU A 88 17.10 -1.60 18.70
CA LEU A 88 17.87 -2.21 17.62
C LEU A 88 17.68 -3.72 17.54
N SER A 89 17.74 -4.42 18.68
CA SER A 89 17.49 -5.85 18.76
C SER A 89 16.07 -6.22 18.33
N SER A 90 15.08 -5.42 18.72
CA SER A 90 13.69 -5.58 18.29
C SER A 90 13.54 -5.42 16.78
N TRP A 91 14.20 -4.43 16.20
CA TRP A 91 14.22 -4.21 14.75
C TRP A 91 14.81 -5.40 13.98
N ILE A 92 15.96 -5.93 14.41
CA ILE A 92 16.57 -7.13 13.79
C ILE A 92 15.61 -8.32 13.85
N GLN A 93 14.88 -8.48 14.96
CA GLN A 93 13.94 -9.58 15.13
C GLN A 93 12.71 -9.45 14.23
N ILE A 94 12.24 -8.23 13.96
CA ILE A 94 11.08 -7.98 13.09
C ILE A 94 11.39 -8.24 11.61
N LYS A 95 12.65 -8.11 11.18
CA LYS A 95 13.05 -8.54 9.82
C LYS A 95 12.77 -10.02 9.56
N ASP A 96 12.71 -10.84 10.60
CA ASP A 96 12.36 -12.26 10.52
C ASP A 96 11.13 -12.56 11.40
N LEU A 97 9.97 -12.07 10.94
CA LEU A 97 8.68 -12.33 11.59
C LEU A 97 8.42 -13.83 11.81
N ALA A 98 8.92 -14.69 10.92
CA ALA A 98 8.75 -16.14 11.05
C ALA A 98 9.50 -16.68 12.26
N ARG A 99 10.76 -16.27 12.47
CA ARG A 99 11.49 -16.58 13.70
C ARG A 99 10.80 -15.97 14.91
N LEU A 100 10.38 -14.70 14.83
CA LEU A 100 9.75 -13.99 15.94
C LEU A 100 8.45 -14.69 16.40
N GLN A 101 7.64 -15.21 15.47
CA GLN A 101 6.42 -15.99 15.77
C GLN A 101 6.69 -17.22 16.64
N ASN A 102 7.88 -17.81 16.57
CA ASN A 102 8.23 -18.98 17.37
C ASN A 102 8.69 -18.61 18.78
N VAL A 103 9.50 -17.57 18.89
CA VAL A 103 10.21 -17.23 20.14
C VAL A 103 9.47 -16.19 21.00
N ALA A 104 8.51 -15.47 20.44
CA ALA A 104 7.75 -14.42 21.13
C ALA A 104 6.71 -14.98 22.12
N ASN A 105 6.22 -14.12 23.01
CA ASN A 105 5.10 -14.43 23.90
C ASN A 105 3.74 -14.43 23.18
N SER A 106 2.68 -14.92 23.83
CA SER A 106 1.35 -15.05 23.21
C SER A 106 0.71 -13.72 22.80
N LYS A 107 0.98 -12.63 23.54
CA LYS A 107 0.45 -11.30 23.24
C LYS A 107 1.09 -10.73 21.96
N LEU A 108 2.42 -10.79 21.88
CA LEU A 108 3.18 -10.37 20.71
C LEU A 108 2.78 -11.20 19.48
N LYS A 109 2.68 -12.54 19.62
CA LYS A 109 2.23 -13.43 18.53
C LYS A 109 0.88 -13.05 17.93
N ALA A 110 -0.05 -12.52 18.74
CA ALA A 110 -1.36 -12.08 18.24
C ALA A 110 -1.23 -10.86 17.31
N LYS A 111 -0.31 -9.94 17.61
CA LYS A 111 -0.06 -8.72 16.83
C LYS A 111 0.85 -8.95 15.61
N LEU A 112 1.66 -10.01 15.61
CA LEU A 112 2.57 -10.31 14.49
C LEU A 112 1.82 -10.57 13.17
N SER A 113 0.58 -11.07 13.20
CA SER A 113 -0.23 -11.22 11.98
C SER A 113 -0.65 -9.87 11.39
N GLU A 114 -1.02 -8.92 12.24
CA GLU A 114 -1.37 -7.55 11.84
C GLU A 114 -0.13 -6.82 11.31
N LEU A 115 1.00 -6.94 12.02
CA LEU A 115 2.30 -6.41 11.58
C LEU A 115 2.72 -7.00 10.23
N ALA A 116 2.59 -8.32 10.03
CA ALA A 116 2.92 -8.96 8.76
C ALA A 116 2.08 -8.40 7.61
N THR A 117 0.78 -8.21 7.83
CA THR A 117 -0.13 -7.63 6.83
C THR A 117 0.26 -6.19 6.50
N ALA A 118 0.49 -5.37 7.52
CA ALA A 118 0.92 -3.99 7.34
C ALA A 118 2.26 -3.86 6.60
N LEU A 119 3.23 -4.75 6.87
CA LEU A 119 4.50 -4.81 6.14
C LEU A 119 4.31 -5.25 4.67
N GLU A 120 3.36 -6.13 4.38
CA GLU A 120 3.02 -6.49 2.99
C GLU A 120 2.37 -5.34 2.22
N ASP A 121 1.64 -4.46 2.93
CA ASP A 121 0.99 -3.27 2.40
C ASP A 121 1.92 -2.03 2.38
N ASP A 122 3.24 -2.25 2.53
CA ASP A 122 4.29 -1.22 2.51
C ASP A 122 4.09 -0.12 3.59
N TYR A 123 3.54 -0.46 4.77
CA TYR A 123 3.42 0.48 5.89
C TYR A 123 4.80 0.85 6.44
N GLU A 124 4.97 2.11 6.84
CA GLU A 124 6.19 2.57 7.50
C GLU A 124 6.29 1.95 8.90
N VAL A 125 7.48 1.48 9.26
CA VAL A 125 7.75 0.93 10.60
C VAL A 125 8.39 1.99 11.47
N SER A 126 7.66 2.51 12.45
CA SER A 126 8.14 3.52 13.37
C SER A 126 8.47 2.91 14.73
N PHE A 127 9.75 2.89 15.07
CA PHE A 127 10.22 2.50 16.39
C PHE A 127 10.17 3.69 17.34
N GLU A 128 9.43 3.60 18.43
CA GLU A 128 9.28 4.66 19.41
C GLU A 128 9.84 4.21 20.77
N LEU A 129 10.92 4.85 21.21
CA LEU A 129 11.45 4.70 22.57
C LEU A 129 10.84 5.79 23.46
N LEU A 130 9.87 5.42 24.29
CA LEU A 130 9.26 6.32 25.26
C LEU A 130 10.12 6.39 26.52
N THR A 131 10.45 7.59 26.98
CA THR A 131 11.17 7.76 28.24
C THR A 131 10.85 9.07 28.94
N THR A 132 10.90 9.05 30.27
CA THR A 132 10.86 10.26 31.10
C THR A 132 12.24 10.74 31.56
N GLY A 133 13.31 10.00 31.23
CA GLY A 133 14.70 10.35 31.51
C GLY A 133 15.39 11.05 30.33
N LEU A 134 16.52 11.71 30.58
CA LEU A 134 17.33 12.38 29.55
C LEU A 134 18.36 11.43 28.94
N LEU A 135 18.56 11.47 27.63
CA LEU A 135 19.62 10.65 26.99
C LEU A 135 21.01 11.19 27.35
N THR A 136 21.95 10.27 27.62
CA THR A 136 23.38 10.63 27.75
C THR A 136 23.93 11.12 26.41
N PRO A 137 25.02 11.91 26.37
CA PRO A 137 25.69 12.27 25.12
C PRO A 137 26.12 11.06 24.29
N ALA A 138 26.50 9.96 24.95
CA ALA A 138 26.83 8.70 24.28
C ALA A 138 25.58 8.08 23.63
N ALA A 139 24.45 8.02 24.34
CA ALA A 139 23.19 7.55 23.77
C ALA A 139 22.68 8.42 22.61
N GLN A 140 22.88 9.73 22.66
CA GLN A 140 22.55 10.63 21.56
C GLN A 140 23.41 10.34 20.31
N ALA A 141 24.71 10.07 20.50
CA ALA A 141 25.58 9.68 19.40
C ALA A 141 25.19 8.31 18.80
N ASP A 142 24.85 7.33 19.64
CA ASP A 142 24.36 6.01 19.22
C ASP A 142 23.04 6.13 18.42
N LEU A 143 22.11 6.97 18.89
CA LEU A 143 20.85 7.24 18.19
C LEU A 143 21.09 7.85 16.81
N ALA A 144 21.97 8.85 16.72
CA ALA A 144 22.29 9.52 15.45
C ALA A 144 22.93 8.54 14.45
N ALA A 145 23.86 7.70 14.92
CA ALA A 145 24.46 6.66 14.09
C ALA A 145 23.41 5.66 13.59
N PHE A 146 22.48 5.25 14.45
CA PHE A 146 21.43 4.32 14.06
C PHE A 146 20.44 4.92 13.07
N GLN A 147 20.06 6.19 13.24
CA GLN A 147 19.22 6.91 12.27
C GLN A 147 19.88 7.00 10.89
N GLU A 148 21.20 7.21 10.83
CA GLU A 148 21.95 7.21 9.57
C GLU A 148 21.98 5.83 8.90
N GLU A 149 22.13 4.76 9.69
CA GLU A 149 22.11 3.38 9.19
C GLU A 149 20.72 2.99 8.65
N LEU A 150 19.64 3.31 9.39
CA LEU A 150 18.27 3.09 8.94
C LEU A 150 17.99 3.85 7.63
N ALA A 151 18.43 5.12 7.52
CA ALA A 151 18.27 5.89 6.30
C ALA A 151 18.97 5.24 5.09
N LYS A 152 20.19 4.72 5.28
CA LYS A 152 20.94 4.00 4.22
C LYS A 152 20.26 2.69 3.81
N LEU A 153 19.62 2.00 4.75
CA LEU A 153 18.91 0.76 4.49
C LEU A 153 17.57 1.02 3.79
N SER A 154 16.82 2.05 4.19
CA SER A 154 15.58 2.47 3.50
C SER A 154 15.82 2.89 2.03
N GLU A 155 17.04 3.33 1.68
CA GLU A 155 17.41 3.64 0.29
C GLU A 155 17.70 2.40 -0.57
N ASN A 156 18.12 1.28 0.04
CA ASN A 156 18.60 0.08 -0.66
C ASN A 156 17.66 -1.14 -0.53
N GLU A 157 16.89 -1.23 0.55
CA GLU A 157 15.94 -2.30 0.86
C GLU A 157 14.50 -1.73 0.82
N SER A 158 13.52 -2.51 0.37
CA SER A 158 12.10 -2.12 0.34
C SER A 158 11.44 -2.10 1.73
N PHE A 159 12.13 -1.62 2.76
CA PHE A 159 11.69 -1.65 4.15
C PHE A 159 11.90 -0.25 4.76
N ASP A 160 10.83 0.55 4.83
CA ASP A 160 10.88 1.93 5.32
C ASP A 160 10.72 1.94 6.85
N ALA A 161 11.79 2.23 7.58
CA ALA A 161 11.79 2.23 9.03
C ALA A 161 12.42 3.50 9.63
N THR A 162 11.79 4.03 10.68
CA THR A 162 12.23 5.21 11.42
C THR A 162 12.39 4.89 12.91
N ILE A 163 13.26 5.63 13.60
CA ILE A 163 13.36 5.58 15.06
C ILE A 163 13.17 6.98 15.66
N HIS A 164 12.28 7.06 16.65
CA HIS A 164 12.00 8.25 17.43
C HIS A 164 12.21 7.99 18.92
N VAL A 165 12.91 8.89 19.57
CA VAL A 165 12.94 8.97 21.03
C VAL A 165 11.90 10.00 21.46
N ILE A 166 10.96 9.57 22.29
CA ILE A 166 9.89 10.40 22.84
C ILE A 166 10.24 10.63 24.30
N ASP A 167 11.06 11.66 24.52
CA ASP A 167 11.53 12.07 25.84
C ASP A 167 10.48 12.87 26.61
N ALA A 168 10.84 13.37 27.79
CA ALA A 168 9.92 14.10 28.66
C ALA A 168 9.34 15.37 28.00
N ASP A 169 10.11 16.07 27.17
CA ASP A 169 9.67 17.31 26.51
C ASP A 169 8.74 16.99 25.34
N GLU A 170 9.06 15.96 24.54
CA GLU A 170 8.20 15.51 23.45
C GLU A 170 6.91 14.85 23.97
N LEU A 171 6.98 14.09 25.08
CA LEU A 171 5.79 13.57 25.77
C LEU A 171 4.88 14.72 26.23
N GLN A 172 5.46 15.78 26.79
CA GLN A 172 4.69 16.95 27.22
C GLN A 172 3.97 17.60 26.03
N ARG A 173 4.70 17.86 24.95
CA ARG A 173 4.15 18.46 23.73
C ARG A 173 3.01 17.61 23.15
N ARG A 174 3.21 16.30 23.01
CA ARG A 174 2.19 15.40 22.45
C ARG A 174 0.97 15.28 23.36
N TYR A 175 1.17 15.33 24.67
CA TYR A 175 0.09 15.29 25.67
C TYR A 175 -0.72 16.60 25.67
N GLU A 176 -0.06 17.76 25.66
CA GLU A 176 -0.72 19.08 25.54
C GLU A 176 -1.52 19.17 24.23
N TYR A 177 -0.91 18.75 23.11
CA TYR A 177 -1.61 18.63 21.81
C TYR A 177 -2.85 17.75 21.90
N ALA A 178 -2.80 16.68 22.68
CA ALA A 178 -3.92 15.75 22.82
C ALA A 178 -5.04 16.26 23.73
N ILE A 179 -4.74 17.15 24.68
CA ILE A 179 -5.71 17.75 25.62
C ILE A 179 -6.36 19.01 25.05
N GLU A 180 -5.66 19.78 24.21
CA GLU A 180 -6.11 21.09 23.76
C GLU A 180 -7.18 21.00 22.67
N ALA A 181 -8.41 20.79 23.12
CA ALA A 181 -9.52 21.60 22.66
C ALA A 181 -9.24 23.07 23.06
N ASP A 182 -8.95 23.91 22.04
CA ASP A 182 -8.62 25.35 22.10
C ASP A 182 -7.16 25.72 22.44
N ASN A 183 -6.28 25.50 21.45
CA ASN A 183 -4.95 26.10 21.35
C ASN A 183 -4.99 27.49 20.64
N PRO A 184 -3.96 28.36 20.79
CA PRO A 184 -4.05 29.76 20.42
C PRO A 184 -4.31 29.96 18.93
N SER A 185 -5.31 30.79 18.63
CA SER A 185 -5.69 31.14 17.26
C SER A 185 -4.49 31.75 16.51
N LEU A 186 -4.03 31.09 15.45
CA LEU A 186 -3.02 31.65 14.54
C LEU A 186 -3.63 32.86 13.83
N ASN A 187 -3.14 34.05 14.16
CA ASN A 187 -3.51 35.29 13.49
C ASN A 187 -2.44 35.64 12.47
N TYR A 188 -2.84 35.93 11.23
CA TYR A 188 -1.91 36.21 10.14
C TYR A 188 -2.46 37.29 9.22
N LYS A 189 -1.59 38.20 8.79
CA LYS A 189 -1.91 39.22 7.80
C LYS A 189 -1.13 38.92 6.52
N LEU A 190 -1.87 38.60 5.47
CA LEU A 190 -1.33 38.28 4.15
C LEU A 190 -1.42 39.52 3.25
N ASP A 191 -0.33 39.82 2.56
CA ASP A 191 -0.29 40.83 1.51
C ASP A 191 -0.66 40.16 0.16
N LEU A 192 -1.73 40.62 -0.47
CA LEU A 192 -2.18 40.14 -1.78
C LEU A 192 -1.84 41.14 -2.90
N SER A 193 -1.02 42.16 -2.62
CA SER A 193 -0.55 43.09 -3.63
C SER A 193 0.21 42.36 -4.75
N GLY A 194 -0.12 42.69 -6.00
CA GLY A 194 0.45 42.01 -7.17
C GLY A 194 -0.01 40.55 -7.37
N THR A 195 -0.84 40.00 -6.49
CA THR A 195 -1.38 38.64 -6.60
C THR A 195 -2.73 38.68 -7.33
N LYS A 196 -2.97 37.74 -8.25
CA LYS A 196 -4.31 37.54 -8.83
C LYS A 196 -5.21 36.88 -7.79
N HIS A 197 -6.22 37.59 -7.31
CA HIS A 197 -7.14 37.10 -6.29
C HIS A 197 -8.56 37.62 -6.48
N MET A 198 -9.52 36.96 -5.84
CA MET A 198 -10.91 37.38 -5.74
C MET A 198 -11.40 37.23 -4.30
N TYR A 199 -12.16 38.21 -3.82
CA TYR A 199 -12.94 38.15 -2.58
C TYR A 199 -14.43 38.09 -2.95
N HIS A 200 -15.16 37.13 -2.41
CA HIS A 200 -16.61 37.00 -2.64
C HIS A 200 -17.27 36.27 -1.47
N GLU A 201 -18.58 36.42 -1.33
CA GLU A 201 -19.39 35.60 -0.44
C GLU A 201 -20.04 34.43 -1.20
N VAL A 202 -19.90 33.20 -0.70
CA VAL A 202 -20.53 32.00 -1.27
C VAL A 202 -21.36 31.31 -0.20
N ALA A 203 -22.67 31.18 -0.43
CA ALA A 203 -23.60 30.58 0.52
C ALA A 203 -23.49 31.17 1.94
N GLY A 204 -23.40 32.50 2.06
CA GLY A 204 -23.27 33.18 3.35
C GLY A 204 -21.87 33.11 3.97
N THR A 205 -20.85 32.67 3.23
CA THR A 205 -19.48 32.52 3.73
C THR A 205 -18.51 33.38 2.93
N PRO A 206 -17.78 34.30 3.59
CA PRO A 206 -16.66 35.00 2.98
C PRO A 206 -15.59 34.02 2.48
N VAL A 207 -15.17 34.20 1.23
CA VAL A 207 -14.16 33.39 0.54
C VAL A 207 -13.15 34.29 -0.16
N VAL A 208 -11.86 33.95 -0.02
CA VAL A 208 -10.80 34.46 -0.90
C VAL A 208 -10.19 33.32 -1.69
N VAL A 209 -10.05 33.49 -3.00
CA VAL A 209 -9.29 32.59 -3.87
C VAL A 209 -8.14 33.37 -4.50
N ALA A 210 -6.92 32.88 -4.36
CA ALA A 210 -5.71 33.57 -4.82
C ALA A 210 -4.73 32.61 -5.51
N ALA A 211 -4.04 33.11 -6.54
CA ALA A 211 -2.86 32.44 -7.11
C ALA A 211 -1.61 32.93 -6.35
N LEU A 212 -1.30 32.30 -5.22
CA LEU A 212 -0.31 32.81 -4.28
C LEU A 212 1.11 32.42 -4.72
N PRO A 213 2.10 33.34 -4.77
CA PRO A 213 3.49 32.99 -5.01
C PRO A 213 4.01 32.00 -3.97
N LEU A 214 4.84 31.03 -4.37
CA LEU A 214 5.39 30.04 -3.43
C LEU A 214 6.21 30.69 -2.30
N LYS A 215 6.86 31.83 -2.57
CA LYS A 215 7.61 32.62 -1.57
C LYS A 215 6.74 33.20 -0.45
N GLU A 216 5.45 33.40 -0.68
CA GLU A 216 4.52 33.82 0.38
C GLU A 216 4.10 32.63 1.24
N CYS A 217 4.05 31.43 0.68
CA CYS A 217 3.67 30.21 1.40
C CYS A 217 4.65 29.88 2.53
N ILE A 218 5.96 30.10 2.32
CA ILE A 218 6.98 29.84 3.35
C ILE A 218 6.95 30.82 4.53
N LYS A 219 6.20 31.94 4.40
CA LYS A 219 6.01 32.93 5.47
C LYS A 219 4.83 32.62 6.39
N LEU A 220 4.00 31.62 6.04
CA LEU A 220 2.88 31.22 6.86
C LEU A 220 3.39 30.68 8.21
N PRO A 221 2.82 31.12 9.34
CA PRO A 221 3.21 30.63 10.66
C PRO A 221 2.77 29.18 10.83
N GLY A 222 3.43 28.46 11.73
CA GLY A 222 2.97 27.15 12.16
C GLY A 222 3.19 25.98 11.20
N ILE A 223 3.93 26.17 10.09
CA ILE A 223 4.28 25.06 9.19
C ILE A 223 5.30 24.13 9.87
N LYS A 224 6.34 24.69 10.49
CA LYS A 224 7.47 23.92 11.08
C LYS A 224 7.08 23.09 12.30
N ASP A 225 6.25 23.66 13.16
CA ASP A 225 5.78 23.03 14.41
C ASP A 225 4.44 22.29 14.23
N GLY A 226 3.86 22.34 13.02
CA GLY A 226 2.61 21.68 12.67
C GLY A 226 1.34 22.39 13.17
N THR A 227 1.44 23.51 13.90
CA THR A 227 0.27 24.22 14.46
C THR A 227 -0.69 24.71 13.38
N LEU A 228 -0.19 25.01 12.16
CA LEU A 228 -1.04 25.40 11.03
C LEU A 228 -1.97 24.27 10.58
N PHE A 229 -1.58 23.00 10.78
CA PHE A 229 -2.28 21.82 10.27
C PHE A 229 -3.16 21.13 11.31
N GLN A 230 -3.43 21.77 12.45
CA GLN A 230 -4.20 21.17 13.56
C GLN A 230 -5.58 20.66 13.15
N LYS A 231 -6.32 21.40 12.31
CA LYS A 231 -7.66 20.98 11.83
C LYS A 231 -7.60 20.05 10.60
N ASN A 232 -6.39 19.69 10.16
CA ASN A 232 -6.21 18.78 9.04
C ASN A 232 -6.32 17.33 9.49
N VAL A 233 -7.22 16.56 8.88
CA VAL A 233 -7.33 15.12 9.15
C VAL A 233 -6.14 14.33 8.59
N ARG A 234 -5.31 14.93 7.72
CA ARG A 234 -4.15 14.30 7.09
C ARG A 234 -2.86 15.07 7.39
N GLN A 235 -2.00 14.48 8.22
CA GLN A 235 -0.67 15.01 8.52
C GLN A 235 0.34 14.76 7.38
N SER A 236 1.50 15.41 7.44
CA SER A 236 2.57 15.24 6.47
C SER A 236 3.15 13.81 6.56
N LEU A 237 3.27 13.11 5.43
CA LEU A 237 3.74 11.71 5.34
C LEU A 237 5.25 11.63 5.01
N GLY A 238 6.08 12.47 5.65
CA GLY A 238 7.53 12.54 5.37
C GLY A 238 7.89 13.08 3.97
N THR A 239 9.17 13.28 3.65
CA THR A 239 9.61 13.83 2.36
C THR A 239 9.77 12.78 1.24
N SER A 240 9.74 11.50 1.59
CA SER A 240 10.08 10.36 0.72
C SER A 240 8.91 9.81 -0.11
N ASN A 241 7.67 10.18 0.20
CA ASN A 241 6.50 9.66 -0.51
C ASN A 241 6.44 10.16 -1.98
N ALA A 242 5.81 9.38 -2.86
CA ALA A 242 5.78 9.67 -4.30
C ALA A 242 5.18 11.06 -4.64
N VAL A 243 4.17 11.49 -3.88
CA VAL A 243 3.50 12.79 -4.04
C VAL A 243 4.48 13.93 -3.72
N ASN A 244 5.20 13.86 -2.60
CA ASN A 244 6.14 14.87 -2.15
C ASN A 244 7.38 14.91 -3.03
N LYS A 245 7.85 13.75 -3.51
CA LYS A 245 8.87 13.66 -4.57
C LYS A 245 8.42 14.41 -5.84
N GLY A 246 7.17 14.21 -6.29
CA GLY A 246 6.60 14.91 -7.44
C GLY A 246 6.46 16.43 -7.24
N ILE A 247 6.00 16.87 -6.06
CA ILE A 247 5.93 18.30 -5.70
C ILE A 247 7.33 18.91 -5.69
N ARG A 248 8.29 18.25 -5.03
CA ARG A 248 9.70 18.68 -4.98
C ARG A 248 10.31 18.77 -6.37
N GLN A 249 10.08 17.78 -7.23
CA GLN A 249 10.56 17.79 -8.60
C GLN A 249 9.97 18.94 -9.41
N SER A 250 8.69 19.28 -9.20
CA SER A 250 8.04 20.41 -9.87
C SER A 250 8.65 21.76 -9.43
N ILE A 251 9.06 21.90 -8.17
CA ILE A 251 9.72 23.11 -7.65
C ILE A 251 11.16 23.23 -8.16
N LEU A 252 11.91 22.12 -8.15
CA LEU A 252 13.34 22.12 -8.46
C LEU A 252 13.63 22.00 -9.97
N GLY A 253 12.68 21.52 -10.77
CA GLY A 253 12.84 21.28 -12.19
C GLY A 253 12.60 22.51 -13.09
N ASP A 254 12.65 22.25 -14.39
CA ASP A 254 12.52 23.27 -15.44
C ASP A 254 11.07 23.71 -15.69
N LYS A 255 10.08 22.89 -15.26
CA LYS A 255 8.64 23.16 -15.42
C LYS A 255 7.99 23.83 -14.20
N ARG A 256 8.76 24.60 -13.44
CA ARG A 256 8.26 25.25 -12.20
C ARG A 256 7.10 26.20 -12.42
N SER A 257 7.04 26.85 -13.58
CA SER A 257 5.95 27.76 -13.94
C SER A 257 4.60 27.04 -14.08
N ASP A 258 4.63 25.73 -14.32
CA ASP A 258 3.45 24.89 -14.38
C ASP A 258 2.94 24.43 -13.00
N PHE A 259 3.62 24.81 -11.91
CA PHE A 259 3.29 24.37 -10.54
C PHE A 259 1.81 24.62 -10.18
N PHE A 260 1.26 25.76 -10.62
CA PHE A 260 -0.15 26.10 -10.41
C PHE A 260 -1.12 25.08 -11.04
N PHE A 261 -0.73 24.46 -12.16
CA PHE A 261 -1.57 23.52 -12.90
C PHE A 261 -1.40 22.06 -12.45
N PHE A 262 -0.24 21.70 -11.90
CA PHE A 262 0.05 20.32 -11.49
C PHE A 262 -0.46 19.97 -10.10
N HIS A 263 -0.85 20.95 -9.28
CA HIS A 263 -1.22 20.75 -7.88
C HIS A 263 -2.62 21.28 -7.55
N ASN A 264 -3.37 20.53 -6.74
CA ASN A 264 -4.77 20.84 -6.39
C ASN A 264 -4.97 22.15 -5.59
N GLY A 265 -3.89 22.65 -4.98
CA GLY A 265 -3.86 23.86 -4.18
C GLY A 265 -3.93 23.60 -2.67
N VAL A 266 -4.14 24.69 -1.92
CA VAL A 266 -4.27 24.70 -0.46
C VAL A 266 -5.63 25.25 -0.08
N THR A 267 -6.27 24.62 0.91
CA THR A 267 -7.50 25.15 1.53
C THR A 267 -7.23 25.46 2.98
N ALA A 268 -7.41 26.72 3.35
CA ALA A 268 -7.31 27.22 4.71
C ALA A 268 -8.64 27.75 5.22
N LEU A 269 -8.90 27.49 6.50
CA LEU A 269 -10.04 27.97 7.25
C LEU A 269 -9.56 29.02 8.25
N CYS A 270 -10.40 30.00 8.52
CA CYS A 270 -10.21 30.95 9.60
C CYS A 270 -11.55 31.20 10.31
N ASN A 271 -11.50 31.63 11.56
CA ASN A 271 -12.70 31.97 12.33
C ASN A 271 -13.28 33.31 11.90
N LYS A 272 -12.41 34.25 11.48
CA LYS A 272 -12.77 35.58 10.97
C LYS A 272 -11.78 36.03 9.91
N MET A 273 -12.29 36.65 8.86
CA MET A 273 -11.55 37.17 7.72
C MET A 273 -11.91 38.65 7.51
N THR A 274 -10.92 39.47 7.18
CA THR A 274 -11.14 40.86 6.80
C THR A 274 -10.24 41.21 5.63
N TYR A 275 -10.85 41.57 4.51
CA TYR A 275 -10.15 41.97 3.29
C TYR A 275 -10.25 43.49 3.14
N ASP A 276 -9.10 44.14 3.05
CA ASP A 276 -8.98 45.57 2.73
C ASP A 276 -8.60 45.72 1.26
N GLU A 277 -9.55 46.20 0.47
CA GLU A 277 -9.40 46.38 -0.97
C GLU A 277 -8.37 47.47 -1.33
N ALA A 278 -8.24 48.51 -0.51
CA ALA A 278 -7.33 49.62 -0.79
C ALA A 278 -5.86 49.23 -0.56
N SER A 279 -5.58 48.48 0.51
CA SER A 279 -4.24 47.97 0.80
C SER A 279 -3.96 46.57 0.22
N GLN A 280 -4.95 45.96 -0.44
CA GLN A 280 -4.94 44.57 -0.90
C GLN A 280 -4.47 43.59 0.19
N SER A 281 -4.89 43.80 1.43
CA SER A 281 -4.44 43.02 2.57
C SER A 281 -5.54 42.15 3.17
N LEU A 282 -5.20 40.89 3.46
CA LEU A 282 -6.10 39.91 4.05
C LEU A 282 -5.69 39.60 5.48
N SER A 283 -6.53 39.97 6.44
CA SER A 283 -6.34 39.66 7.86
C SER A 283 -7.16 38.42 8.22
N LEU A 284 -6.48 37.41 8.78
CA LEU A 284 -7.03 36.09 9.10
C LEU A 284 -6.87 35.83 10.59
N HIS A 285 -7.96 35.47 11.26
CA HIS A 285 -7.97 35.10 12.67
C HIS A 285 -8.31 33.61 12.86
N GLY A 286 -7.50 32.88 13.62
CA GLY A 286 -7.70 31.45 13.83
C GLY A 286 -7.45 30.61 12.57
N LEU A 287 -6.38 30.94 11.83
CA LEU A 287 -5.99 30.30 10.59
C LEU A 287 -5.59 28.83 10.80
N SER A 288 -6.11 27.93 9.96
CA SER A 288 -5.67 26.53 9.89
C SER A 288 -5.84 25.96 8.48
N VAL A 289 -4.90 25.15 8.03
CA VAL A 289 -4.91 24.51 6.71
C VAL A 289 -5.51 23.11 6.81
N VAL A 290 -6.63 22.88 6.15
CA VAL A 290 -7.36 21.59 6.13
C VAL A 290 -7.06 20.75 4.90
N ASN A 291 -6.45 21.31 3.85
CA ASN A 291 -5.95 20.58 2.69
C ASN A 291 -4.68 21.26 2.17
N GLY A 292 -3.62 20.49 1.87
CA GLY A 292 -2.34 21.03 1.40
C GLY A 292 -1.16 20.93 2.39
N CYS A 293 -1.30 20.13 3.46
CA CYS A 293 -0.22 19.90 4.45
C CYS A 293 1.09 19.40 3.80
N GLN A 294 0.99 18.42 2.92
CA GLN A 294 2.11 17.87 2.14
C GLN A 294 2.76 18.93 1.23
N SER A 295 1.95 19.72 0.52
CA SER A 295 2.43 20.77 -0.38
C SER A 295 3.20 21.85 0.38
N LEU A 296 2.64 22.37 1.48
CA LEU A 296 3.29 23.43 2.27
C LEU A 296 4.57 22.96 2.95
N ASN A 297 4.60 21.75 3.50
CA ASN A 297 5.83 21.16 4.06
C ASN A 297 6.91 20.97 2.97
N THR A 298 6.54 20.47 1.79
CA THR A 298 7.48 20.31 0.68
C THR A 298 8.00 21.65 0.17
N ILE A 299 7.13 22.65 -0.01
CA ILE A 299 7.52 24.02 -0.38
C ILE A 299 8.51 24.59 0.64
N LEU A 300 8.25 24.40 1.93
CA LEU A 300 9.15 24.85 3.00
C LEU A 300 10.51 24.12 2.96
N SER A 301 10.53 22.82 2.70
CA SER A 301 11.77 22.04 2.54
C SER A 301 12.62 22.52 1.35
N CYS A 302 11.98 23.11 0.34
CA CYS A 302 12.62 23.72 -0.83
C CYS A 302 12.81 25.24 -0.70
N SER A 303 12.74 25.80 0.51
CA SER A 303 12.73 27.25 0.74
C SER A 303 13.91 28.01 0.12
N GLU A 304 15.10 27.41 0.07
CA GLU A 304 16.28 28.04 -0.56
C GLU A 304 16.12 28.29 -2.06
N THR A 305 15.41 27.39 -2.76
CA THR A 305 15.02 27.61 -4.15
C THR A 305 13.85 28.57 -4.22
N VAL A 306 12.78 28.30 -3.47
CA VAL A 306 11.51 29.06 -3.52
C VAL A 306 11.71 30.56 -3.29
N LYS A 307 12.64 30.97 -2.43
CA LYS A 307 12.97 32.40 -2.19
C LYS A 307 13.50 33.12 -3.44
N LYS A 308 14.06 32.40 -4.41
CA LYS A 308 14.71 32.94 -5.62
C LYS A 308 13.82 32.90 -6.86
N VAL A 309 12.58 32.44 -6.72
CA VAL A 309 11.69 32.13 -7.83
C VAL A 309 10.44 33.00 -7.74
N ASP A 310 10.11 33.69 -8.84
CA ASP A 310 8.95 34.58 -8.94
C ASP A 310 7.86 34.07 -9.90
N ASP A 311 8.14 33.01 -10.66
CA ASP A 311 7.25 32.47 -11.71
C ASP A 311 6.43 31.24 -11.26
N ALA A 312 6.51 30.87 -9.97
CA ALA A 312 5.79 29.71 -9.42
C ALA A 312 4.68 30.15 -8.44
N PHE A 313 3.47 29.67 -8.68
CA PHE A 313 2.26 30.03 -7.93
C PHE A 313 1.49 28.77 -7.51
N ILE A 314 0.75 28.85 -6.41
CA ILE A 314 -0.17 27.80 -5.95
C ILE A 314 -1.58 28.38 -5.76
N LEU A 315 -2.60 27.60 -6.13
CA LEU A 315 -3.98 27.95 -5.85
C LEU A 315 -4.25 27.88 -4.35
N PHE A 316 -4.65 28.99 -3.75
CA PHE A 316 -4.97 29.09 -2.33
C PHE A 316 -6.41 29.52 -2.14
N ARG A 317 -7.14 28.83 -1.26
CA ARG A 317 -8.53 29.13 -0.91
C ARG A 317 -8.61 29.40 0.59
N PHE A 318 -9.14 30.56 0.98
CA PHE A 318 -9.40 30.94 2.36
C PHE A 318 -10.91 31.02 2.59
N TYR A 319 -11.40 30.33 3.62
CA TYR A 319 -12.81 30.35 4.01
C TYR A 319 -12.96 30.86 5.44
N GLU A 320 -13.93 31.74 5.68
CA GLU A 320 -14.35 32.11 7.03
C GLU A 320 -15.36 31.08 7.56
N ILE A 321 -14.89 30.14 8.37
CA ILE A 321 -15.68 29.05 8.94
C ILE A 321 -15.51 29.07 10.47
N PRO A 322 -16.35 29.82 11.20
CA PRO A 322 -16.32 29.84 12.65
C PRO A 322 -16.93 28.56 13.28
N GLN A 323 -17.78 27.83 12.55
CA GLN A 323 -18.44 26.63 13.05
C GLN A 323 -17.52 25.39 12.96
N ARG A 324 -17.28 24.73 14.10
CA ARG A 324 -16.38 23.57 14.20
C ARG A 324 -16.87 22.37 13.39
N ASP A 325 -18.16 22.03 13.48
CA ASP A 325 -18.74 20.88 12.78
C ASP A 325 -18.62 21.01 11.25
N ARG A 326 -18.77 22.25 10.73
CA ARG A 326 -18.58 22.56 9.32
C ARG A 326 -17.11 22.51 8.92
N ALA A 327 -16.20 22.99 9.78
CA ALA A 327 -14.76 22.88 9.56
C ALA A 327 -14.31 21.42 9.43
N ASP A 328 -14.79 20.55 10.33
CA ASP A 328 -14.47 19.12 10.32
C ASP A 328 -15.00 18.44 9.05
N LYS A 329 -16.25 18.71 8.66
CA LYS A 329 -16.81 18.22 7.39
C LYS A 329 -16.03 18.71 6.17
N ILE A 330 -15.58 19.96 6.14
CA ILE A 330 -14.76 20.47 5.04
C ILE A 330 -13.41 19.73 5.02
N SER A 331 -12.77 19.52 6.17
CA SER A 331 -11.51 18.79 6.29
C SER A 331 -11.64 17.36 5.75
N ILE A 332 -12.67 16.62 6.17
CA ILE A 332 -12.94 15.25 5.69
C ILE A 332 -13.18 15.23 4.17
N ASN A 333 -14.11 16.06 3.68
CA ASN A 333 -14.51 16.01 2.27
C ASN A 333 -13.39 16.46 1.32
N THR A 334 -12.59 17.47 1.71
CA THR A 334 -11.46 17.93 0.89
C THR A 334 -10.29 16.94 0.83
N ASN A 335 -10.17 16.03 1.80
CA ASN A 335 -9.15 14.98 1.82
C ASN A 335 -9.65 13.62 1.30
N SER A 336 -10.96 13.41 1.16
CA SER A 336 -11.57 12.13 0.75
C SER A 336 -11.42 11.75 -0.73
N GLN A 337 -10.72 12.54 -1.55
CA GLN A 337 -10.50 12.20 -2.95
C GLN A 337 -9.58 10.99 -3.07
N SER A 338 -10.08 9.92 -3.70
CA SER A 338 -9.30 8.71 -3.93
C SER A 338 -8.08 9.00 -4.81
N ALA A 339 -6.92 8.46 -4.42
CA ALA A 339 -5.72 8.55 -5.24
C ALA A 339 -5.96 7.88 -6.62
N VAL A 340 -5.47 8.53 -7.67
CA VAL A 340 -5.44 7.97 -9.02
C VAL A 340 -4.40 6.85 -9.02
N LYS A 341 -4.82 5.61 -9.30
CA LYS A 341 -3.90 4.45 -9.33
C LYS A 341 -3.07 4.47 -10.62
N ALA A 342 -1.92 3.79 -10.63
CA ALA A 342 -1.09 3.64 -11.83
C ALA A 342 -1.88 3.10 -13.03
N ARG A 343 -2.79 2.13 -12.80
CA ARG A 343 -3.72 1.64 -13.82
C ARG A 343 -4.60 2.75 -14.40
N ASP A 344 -5.14 3.63 -13.56
CA ASP A 344 -6.05 4.69 -14.00
C ASP A 344 -5.34 5.67 -14.93
N LEU A 345 -4.06 5.97 -14.66
CA LEU A 345 -3.20 6.77 -15.55
C LEU A 345 -2.97 6.09 -16.91
N ARG A 346 -2.91 4.75 -16.94
CA ARG A 346 -2.70 3.95 -18.17
C ARG A 346 -3.98 3.64 -18.94
N SER A 347 -5.17 3.92 -18.39
CA SER A 347 -6.46 3.64 -19.04
C SER A 347 -6.65 4.32 -20.40
N ASN A 348 -6.00 5.49 -20.60
CA ASN A 348 -6.02 6.24 -21.86
C ASN A 348 -4.70 6.11 -22.65
N ASP A 349 -3.80 5.18 -22.29
CA ASP A 349 -2.57 4.94 -23.05
C ASP A 349 -2.93 4.47 -24.47
N LYS A 350 -2.21 5.00 -25.47
CA LYS A 350 -2.47 4.70 -26.89
C LYS A 350 -2.43 3.20 -27.19
N ARG A 351 -1.61 2.43 -26.48
CA ARG A 351 -1.49 0.97 -26.64
C ARG A 351 -2.74 0.26 -26.14
N VAL A 352 -3.25 0.63 -24.96
CA VAL A 352 -4.50 0.10 -24.40
C VAL A 352 -5.69 0.42 -25.30
N LEU A 353 -5.77 1.67 -25.78
CA LEU A 353 -6.85 2.09 -26.70
C LEU A 353 -6.77 1.36 -28.05
N ALA A 354 -5.57 1.07 -28.55
CA ALA A 354 -5.38 0.27 -29.77
C ALA A 354 -5.88 -1.16 -29.59
N LEU A 355 -5.54 -1.81 -28.45
CA LEU A 355 -6.04 -3.15 -28.12
C LEU A 355 -7.56 -3.18 -27.99
N LYS A 356 -8.15 -2.22 -27.26
CA LYS A 356 -9.62 -2.07 -27.16
C LYS A 356 -10.26 -1.97 -28.54
N LYS A 357 -9.76 -1.08 -29.39
CA LYS A 357 -10.30 -0.87 -30.74
C LYS A 357 -10.19 -2.13 -31.60
N ALA A 358 -9.04 -2.80 -31.59
CA ALA A 358 -8.83 -4.03 -32.35
C ALA A 358 -9.73 -5.17 -31.86
N PHE A 359 -9.88 -5.30 -30.54
CA PHE A 359 -10.75 -6.30 -29.92
C PHE A 359 -12.22 -6.11 -30.29
N GLU A 360 -12.75 -4.90 -30.11
CA GLU A 360 -14.16 -4.59 -30.40
C GLU A 360 -14.49 -4.63 -31.89
N LEU A 361 -13.51 -4.38 -32.77
CA LEU A 361 -13.66 -4.57 -34.21
C LEU A 361 -13.79 -6.06 -34.59
N LYS A 362 -13.02 -6.93 -33.92
CA LYS A 362 -13.04 -8.38 -34.18
C LYS A 362 -14.23 -9.08 -33.54
N TYR A 363 -14.64 -8.63 -32.35
CA TYR A 363 -15.74 -9.18 -31.55
C TYR A 363 -16.81 -8.10 -31.33
N PRO A 364 -17.73 -7.89 -32.29
CA PRO A 364 -18.75 -6.84 -32.22
C PRO A 364 -19.70 -6.97 -31.02
N THR A 365 -19.86 -8.17 -30.47
CA THR A 365 -20.67 -8.45 -29.27
C THR A 365 -19.86 -8.30 -27.98
N GLY A 366 -18.54 -8.17 -28.07
CA GLY A 366 -17.63 -7.98 -26.95
C GLY A 366 -17.45 -6.53 -26.53
N TYR A 367 -16.78 -6.33 -25.41
CA TYR A 367 -16.45 -5.01 -24.88
C TYR A 367 -15.16 -5.03 -24.07
N PHE A 368 -14.27 -4.07 -24.27
CA PHE A 368 -13.03 -3.97 -23.51
C PHE A 368 -13.11 -2.79 -22.53
N ILE A 369 -13.29 -3.06 -21.24
CA ILE A 369 -13.32 -2.06 -20.17
C ILE A 369 -11.88 -1.60 -19.88
N THR A 370 -11.61 -0.30 -20.02
CA THR A 370 -10.28 0.27 -19.74
C THR A 370 -10.24 1.20 -18.55
N LYS A 371 -11.39 1.76 -18.15
CA LYS A 371 -11.48 2.75 -17.06
C LYS A 371 -12.11 2.17 -15.79
N ARG A 372 -11.67 2.66 -14.64
CA ARG A 372 -12.32 2.35 -13.36
C ARG A 372 -13.77 2.85 -13.38
N GLY A 373 -14.70 1.99 -12.99
CA GLY A 373 -16.13 2.34 -12.93
C GLY A 373 -16.82 2.39 -14.30
N GLU A 374 -16.10 2.10 -15.38
CA GLU A 374 -16.73 1.84 -16.68
C GLU A 374 -17.43 0.47 -16.63
N ALA A 375 -18.68 0.44 -17.08
CA ALA A 375 -19.46 -0.79 -17.22
C ALA A 375 -19.65 -1.09 -18.71
N ALA A 376 -19.59 -2.38 -19.06
CA ALA A 376 -19.96 -2.80 -20.39
C ALA A 376 -21.46 -2.50 -20.65
N PRO A 377 -21.83 -2.06 -21.86
CA PRO A 377 -23.23 -1.90 -22.24
C PRO A 377 -24.04 -3.19 -22.06
N ALA A 378 -25.32 -3.07 -21.71
CA ALA A 378 -26.17 -4.22 -21.33
C ALA A 378 -26.42 -5.22 -22.47
N ASP A 379 -26.30 -4.78 -23.72
CA ASP A 379 -26.44 -5.57 -24.95
C ASP A 379 -25.19 -6.41 -25.29
N ARG A 380 -24.08 -6.23 -24.55
CA ARG A 380 -22.83 -6.97 -24.79
C ARG A 380 -22.86 -8.36 -24.17
N ASN A 381 -22.18 -9.30 -24.82
CA ASN A 381 -22.01 -10.65 -24.32
C ASN A 381 -21.04 -10.64 -23.13
N LYS A 382 -21.53 -10.99 -21.94
CA LYS A 382 -20.75 -11.01 -20.68
C LYS A 382 -19.47 -11.85 -20.75
N ILE A 383 -19.44 -12.91 -21.57
CA ILE A 383 -18.24 -13.77 -21.75
C ILE A 383 -17.20 -13.09 -22.64
N GLU A 384 -17.61 -12.13 -23.46
CA GLU A 384 -16.74 -11.34 -24.34
C GLU A 384 -16.43 -9.95 -23.75
N VAL A 385 -16.76 -9.73 -22.48
CA VAL A 385 -16.34 -8.56 -21.73
C VAL A 385 -14.96 -8.82 -21.14
N VAL A 386 -13.99 -8.00 -21.53
CA VAL A 386 -12.62 -8.04 -21.03
C VAL A 386 -12.39 -6.81 -20.17
N GLU A 387 -11.83 -7.00 -18.97
CA GLU A 387 -11.44 -5.89 -18.09
C GLU A 387 -9.92 -5.76 -18.07
N LEU A 388 -9.42 -4.53 -18.16
CA LEU A 388 -8.00 -4.23 -18.32
C LEU A 388 -7.10 -4.81 -17.20
N SER A 389 -7.49 -4.68 -15.93
CA SER A 389 -6.72 -5.28 -14.84
C SER A 389 -6.71 -6.80 -14.94
N GLU A 390 -7.85 -7.42 -15.18
CA GLU A 390 -7.94 -8.88 -15.31
C GLU A 390 -7.10 -9.38 -16.48
N TYR A 391 -7.21 -8.71 -17.63
CA TYR A 391 -6.43 -9.01 -18.82
C TYR A 391 -4.93 -8.91 -18.52
N ALA A 392 -4.47 -7.84 -17.87
CA ALA A 392 -3.05 -7.66 -17.57
C ALA A 392 -2.51 -8.75 -16.62
N LYS A 393 -3.31 -9.18 -15.63
CA LYS A 393 -2.94 -10.27 -14.71
C LYS A 393 -2.90 -11.63 -15.39
N THR A 394 -3.83 -11.86 -16.31
CA THR A 394 -3.91 -13.05 -17.17
C THR A 394 -2.73 -13.10 -18.14
N LEU A 395 -2.37 -11.95 -18.71
CA LEU A 395 -1.21 -11.78 -19.58
C LEU A 395 0.10 -12.07 -18.83
N ILE A 396 0.26 -11.57 -17.59
CA ILE A 396 1.39 -11.92 -16.73
C ILE A 396 1.46 -13.44 -16.50
N ALA A 397 0.37 -14.06 -16.08
CA ALA A 397 0.35 -15.48 -15.75
C ALA A 397 0.71 -16.37 -16.95
N TRP A 398 0.23 -16.02 -18.13
CA TRP A 398 0.42 -16.80 -19.35
C TRP A 398 1.69 -16.43 -20.12
N GLN A 399 1.87 -15.16 -20.50
CA GLN A 399 2.95 -14.72 -21.40
C GLN A 399 4.31 -14.61 -20.73
N THR A 400 4.35 -14.35 -19.43
CA THR A 400 5.62 -14.27 -18.70
C THR A 400 5.93 -15.56 -17.92
N LEU A 401 4.93 -16.44 -17.77
CA LEU A 401 5.00 -17.63 -16.91
C LEU A 401 5.34 -17.29 -15.45
N ARG A 402 4.85 -16.13 -14.98
CA ARG A 402 5.07 -15.61 -13.61
C ARG A 402 3.74 -15.24 -12.94
N PRO A 403 2.84 -16.21 -12.67
CA PRO A 403 1.58 -15.94 -11.97
C PRO A 403 1.79 -15.35 -10.56
N ASN A 404 2.98 -15.56 -9.98
CA ASN A 404 3.42 -14.96 -8.73
C ASN A 404 3.56 -13.42 -8.82
N LEU A 405 3.41 -12.80 -9.99
CA LEU A 405 3.39 -11.34 -10.18
C LEU A 405 1.98 -10.79 -10.48
N SER A 406 0.97 -11.67 -10.63
CA SER A 406 -0.40 -11.28 -11.00
C SER A 406 -1.17 -10.59 -9.85
N TYR A 407 -0.65 -10.54 -8.62
CA TYR A 407 -1.33 -9.88 -7.50
C TYR A 407 -1.09 -8.36 -7.45
N GLY A 408 0.08 -7.90 -7.89
CA GLY A 408 0.50 -6.50 -7.76
C GLY A 408 0.01 -5.61 -8.90
N GLU A 409 -1.27 -5.23 -8.91
CA GLU A 409 -1.85 -4.34 -9.94
C GLU A 409 -0.99 -3.08 -10.17
N THR A 410 -0.52 -2.43 -9.10
CA THR A 410 0.39 -1.28 -9.19
C THR A 410 1.67 -1.61 -9.95
N LYS A 411 2.37 -2.71 -9.59
CA LYS A 411 3.60 -3.14 -10.27
C LYS A 411 3.36 -3.50 -11.74
N ILE A 412 2.21 -4.08 -12.06
CA ILE A 412 1.82 -4.41 -13.43
C ILE A 412 1.70 -3.14 -14.29
N PHE A 413 0.99 -2.11 -13.79
CA PHE A 413 0.73 -0.88 -14.56
C PHE A 413 1.83 0.18 -14.45
N ASP A 414 2.75 0.04 -13.49
CA ASP A 414 3.89 0.93 -13.32
C ASP A 414 5.16 0.32 -13.93
N LYS A 415 5.67 -0.77 -13.35
CA LYS A 415 6.94 -1.41 -13.75
C LYS A 415 6.82 -2.24 -15.03
N TYR A 416 5.79 -3.07 -15.15
CA TYR A 416 5.70 -4.07 -16.23
C TYR A 416 4.92 -3.61 -17.45
N PHE A 417 4.28 -2.45 -17.38
CA PHE A 417 3.37 -1.96 -18.40
C PHE A 417 4.04 -1.84 -19.77
N GLU A 418 5.26 -1.26 -19.78
CA GLU A 418 6.02 -1.05 -21.00
C GLU A 418 6.37 -2.36 -21.71
N THR A 419 6.61 -3.44 -20.95
CA THR A 419 6.91 -4.77 -21.51
C THR A 419 5.64 -5.49 -21.95
N LEU A 420 4.60 -5.52 -21.11
CA LEU A 420 3.36 -6.23 -21.37
C LEU A 420 2.55 -5.64 -22.52
N PHE A 421 2.52 -4.32 -22.62
CA PHE A 421 1.74 -3.61 -23.64
C PHE A 421 2.61 -3.12 -24.80
N LYS A 422 3.90 -3.52 -24.87
CA LYS A 422 4.83 -3.13 -25.95
C LYS A 422 4.24 -3.37 -27.33
N ASN A 423 3.61 -4.53 -27.52
CA ASN A 423 2.99 -4.90 -28.77
C ASN A 423 1.54 -4.39 -28.83
N LYS A 424 1.35 -3.21 -29.44
CA LYS A 424 0.02 -2.64 -29.70
C LYS A 424 -0.83 -3.49 -30.66
N ASP A 425 -0.20 -4.40 -31.40
CA ASP A 425 -0.82 -5.27 -32.40
C ASP A 425 -1.00 -6.70 -31.85
N TYR A 426 -1.09 -6.85 -30.52
CA TYR A 426 -1.39 -8.14 -29.90
C TYR A 426 -2.74 -8.67 -30.43
N PRO A 427 -2.80 -9.88 -31.03
CA PRO A 427 -3.98 -10.34 -31.74
C PRO A 427 -5.24 -10.39 -30.85
N PRO A 428 -6.39 -9.82 -31.28
CA PRO A 428 -7.66 -9.91 -30.56
C PRO A 428 -8.05 -11.34 -30.17
N GLU A 429 -7.72 -12.32 -31.01
CA GLU A 429 -7.99 -13.74 -30.77
C GLU A 429 -7.25 -14.25 -29.53
N ASN A 430 -6.02 -13.79 -29.30
CA ASN A 430 -5.27 -14.14 -28.10
C ASN A 430 -5.89 -13.49 -26.86
N ILE A 431 -6.35 -12.24 -26.95
CA ILE A 431 -7.07 -11.54 -25.86
C ILE A 431 -8.32 -12.33 -25.49
N MET A 432 -9.13 -12.71 -26.49
CA MET A 432 -10.35 -13.47 -26.27
C MET A 432 -10.07 -14.85 -25.68
N ALA A 433 -9.07 -15.56 -26.20
CA ALA A 433 -8.71 -16.89 -25.70
C ALA A 433 -8.21 -16.85 -24.25
N LEU A 434 -7.40 -15.85 -23.89
CA LEU A 434 -7.01 -15.62 -22.49
C LEU A 434 -8.22 -15.35 -21.60
N ASN A 435 -9.17 -14.53 -22.05
CA ASN A 435 -10.42 -14.28 -21.32
C ASN A 435 -11.23 -15.57 -21.13
N ARG A 436 -11.36 -16.39 -22.18
CA ARG A 436 -12.08 -17.67 -22.13
C ARG A 436 -11.42 -18.67 -21.18
N TRP A 437 -10.10 -18.82 -21.23
CA TRP A 437 -9.36 -19.65 -20.27
C TRP A 437 -9.59 -19.19 -18.85
N MET A 438 -9.51 -17.87 -18.59
CA MET A 438 -9.72 -17.34 -17.24
C MET A 438 -11.17 -17.52 -16.76
N HIS A 439 -12.16 -17.37 -17.65
CA HIS A 439 -13.55 -17.69 -17.34
C HIS A 439 -13.74 -19.18 -17.01
N ALA A 440 -13.14 -20.09 -17.80
CA ALA A 440 -13.19 -21.53 -17.56
C ALA A 440 -12.55 -21.89 -16.21
N VAL A 441 -11.39 -21.29 -15.89
CA VAL A 441 -10.76 -21.41 -14.57
C VAL A 441 -11.72 -20.91 -13.50
N ARG A 442 -12.22 -19.67 -13.57
CA ARG A 442 -13.09 -19.07 -12.55
C ARG A 442 -14.38 -19.84 -12.28
N ARG A 443 -14.94 -20.53 -13.28
CA ARG A 443 -16.10 -21.44 -13.09
C ARG A 443 -15.82 -22.57 -12.08
N THR A 444 -14.55 -22.90 -11.85
CA THR A 444 -14.15 -23.92 -10.87
C THR A 444 -13.83 -23.37 -9.48
N TRP A 445 -13.77 -22.04 -9.31
CA TRP A 445 -13.48 -21.36 -8.03
C TRP A 445 -14.76 -20.87 -7.31
N VAL A 446 -15.83 -21.66 -7.39
CA VAL A 446 -17.13 -21.40 -6.76
C VAL A 446 -17.24 -22.07 -5.39
N SER A 447 -18.26 -21.73 -4.62
CA SER A 447 -18.47 -22.26 -3.26
C SER A 447 -18.63 -23.78 -3.22
N ASP A 448 -19.18 -24.39 -4.28
CA ASP A 448 -19.35 -25.84 -4.39
C ASP A 448 -18.01 -26.61 -4.50
N ASN A 449 -16.90 -25.90 -4.73
CA ASN A 449 -15.54 -26.45 -4.84
C ASN A 449 -15.46 -27.73 -5.71
N PRO A 450 -15.83 -27.67 -7.00
CA PRO A 450 -15.94 -28.86 -7.86
C PRO A 450 -14.61 -29.60 -8.09
N LEU A 451 -13.48 -28.98 -7.75
CA LEU A 451 -12.14 -29.57 -7.86
C LEU A 451 -11.58 -30.05 -6.52
N SER A 452 -12.35 -29.95 -5.43
CA SER A 452 -11.89 -30.27 -4.07
C SER A 452 -10.58 -29.57 -3.70
N LEU A 453 -10.44 -28.30 -4.10
CA LEU A 453 -9.25 -27.49 -3.78
C LEU A 453 -9.11 -27.33 -2.27
N ASN A 454 -7.87 -27.34 -1.80
CA ASN A 454 -7.52 -27.08 -0.41
C ASN A 454 -8.10 -25.72 0.05
N GLU A 455 -8.62 -25.67 1.28
CA GLU A 455 -9.22 -24.46 1.86
C GLU A 455 -8.29 -23.25 1.83
N THR A 456 -6.97 -23.47 1.96
CA THR A 456 -6.01 -22.37 1.90
C THR A 456 -5.87 -21.81 0.49
N LEU A 457 -6.00 -22.63 -0.57
CA LEU A 457 -6.10 -22.10 -1.93
C LEU A 457 -7.37 -21.26 -2.09
N LEU A 458 -8.50 -21.72 -1.55
CA LEU A 458 -9.77 -21.00 -1.60
C LEU A 458 -9.73 -19.68 -0.83
N ALA A 459 -8.93 -19.57 0.22
CA ALA A 459 -8.65 -18.31 0.91
C ALA A 459 -7.85 -17.33 0.05
N MET A 460 -7.13 -17.82 -0.96
CA MET A 460 -6.27 -17.04 -1.88
C MET A 460 -6.93 -16.76 -3.24
N LYS A 461 -8.27 -16.70 -3.30
CA LYS A 461 -9.07 -16.46 -4.53
C LYS A 461 -8.66 -15.22 -5.34
N ALA A 462 -8.05 -14.22 -4.69
CA ALA A 462 -7.56 -13.03 -5.36
C ALA A 462 -6.40 -13.29 -6.35
N TYR A 463 -5.62 -14.36 -6.17
CA TYR A 463 -4.44 -14.62 -7.01
C TYR A 463 -4.12 -16.10 -7.31
N ALA A 464 -4.61 -17.07 -6.54
CA ALA A 464 -4.45 -18.49 -6.83
C ALA A 464 -5.06 -18.93 -8.18
N PRO A 465 -6.18 -18.35 -8.67
CA PRO A 465 -6.69 -18.64 -10.01
C PRO A 465 -5.68 -18.36 -11.14
N TYR A 466 -4.77 -17.38 -10.99
CA TYR A 466 -3.73 -17.14 -12.00
C TYR A 466 -2.65 -18.23 -11.99
N HIS A 467 -2.40 -18.87 -10.85
CA HIS A 467 -1.50 -20.04 -10.76
C HIS A 467 -2.13 -21.27 -11.38
N HIS A 468 -3.46 -21.40 -11.26
CA HIS A 468 -4.23 -22.40 -11.97
C HIS A 468 -4.16 -22.14 -13.49
N LEU A 469 -4.36 -20.90 -13.95
CA LEU A 469 -4.18 -20.55 -15.36
C LEU A 469 -2.76 -20.84 -15.87
N TYR A 470 -1.74 -20.58 -15.05
CA TYR A 470 -0.37 -20.98 -15.35
C TYR A 470 -0.23 -22.51 -15.51
N ALA A 471 -0.84 -23.30 -14.63
CA ALA A 471 -0.84 -24.76 -14.76
C ALA A 471 -1.51 -25.22 -16.07
N VAL A 472 -2.59 -24.55 -16.50
CA VAL A 472 -3.22 -24.78 -17.82
C VAL A 472 -2.23 -24.52 -18.95
N ALA A 473 -1.52 -23.38 -18.95
CA ALA A 473 -0.48 -23.09 -19.94
C ALA A 473 0.61 -24.17 -19.97
N MET A 474 0.99 -24.68 -18.79
CA MET A 474 1.99 -25.74 -18.63
C MET A 474 1.54 -27.10 -19.13
N CYS A 475 0.24 -27.38 -19.20
CA CYS A 475 -0.26 -28.58 -19.87
C CYS A 475 0.19 -28.61 -21.33
N PHE A 476 0.00 -27.51 -22.07
CA PHE A 476 0.40 -27.42 -23.48
C PHE A 476 1.91 -27.47 -23.67
N ALA A 477 2.65 -26.71 -22.85
CA ALA A 477 4.10 -26.64 -22.95
C ALA A 477 4.78 -27.97 -22.60
N ILE A 478 4.31 -28.67 -21.56
CA ILE A 478 4.86 -29.97 -21.15
C ILE A 478 4.50 -31.05 -22.17
N SER A 479 3.23 -31.13 -22.60
CA SER A 479 2.80 -32.12 -23.60
C SER A 479 3.53 -31.96 -24.93
N SER A 480 3.85 -30.72 -25.33
CA SER A 480 4.55 -30.43 -26.58
C SER A 480 6.08 -30.47 -26.47
N ASN A 481 6.63 -30.83 -25.30
CA ASN A 481 8.07 -30.78 -25.01
C ASN A 481 8.71 -29.40 -25.26
N GLN A 482 7.98 -28.34 -24.89
CA GLN A 482 8.35 -26.92 -25.01
C GLN A 482 8.24 -26.21 -23.63
N SER A 483 8.65 -26.86 -22.54
CA SER A 483 8.42 -26.36 -21.16
C SER A 483 9.10 -25.03 -20.82
N ASP A 484 10.03 -24.57 -21.66
CA ASP A 484 10.72 -23.27 -21.58
C ASP A 484 10.04 -22.17 -22.43
N ARG A 485 8.98 -22.51 -23.19
CA ARG A 485 8.25 -21.61 -24.07
C ARG A 485 6.79 -21.43 -23.65
N VAL A 486 6.14 -20.45 -24.27
CA VAL A 486 4.74 -20.12 -24.05
C VAL A 486 3.93 -20.52 -25.27
N SER A 487 2.83 -21.24 -25.08
CA SER A 487 1.89 -21.53 -26.15
C SER A 487 1.06 -20.30 -26.51
N ASN A 488 0.77 -20.12 -27.79
CA ASN A 488 -0.16 -19.10 -28.25
C ASN A 488 -1.56 -19.38 -27.65
N PRO A 489 -2.16 -18.43 -26.91
CA PRO A 489 -3.42 -18.66 -26.20
C PRO A 489 -4.57 -19.09 -27.11
N ALA A 490 -4.67 -18.48 -28.29
CA ALA A 490 -5.73 -18.79 -29.25
C ALA A 490 -5.58 -20.18 -29.85
N ARG A 491 -4.36 -20.59 -30.20
CA ARG A 491 -4.08 -21.96 -30.69
C ARG A 491 -4.36 -23.01 -29.62
N ALA A 492 -3.96 -22.75 -28.37
CA ALA A 492 -4.24 -23.62 -27.23
C ALA A 492 -5.76 -23.76 -26.99
N TRP A 493 -6.50 -22.64 -26.99
CA TRP A 493 -7.96 -22.67 -26.86
C TRP A 493 -8.62 -23.45 -27.99
N GLN A 494 -8.26 -23.16 -29.25
CA GLN A 494 -8.85 -23.81 -30.42
C GLN A 494 -8.63 -25.32 -30.41
N ALA A 495 -7.43 -25.79 -30.07
CA ALA A 495 -7.13 -27.22 -29.99
C ALA A 495 -7.94 -27.90 -28.89
N ALA A 496 -8.00 -27.30 -27.69
CA ALA A 496 -8.77 -27.83 -26.57
C ALA A 496 -10.29 -27.83 -26.85
N GLU A 497 -10.81 -26.78 -27.47
CA GLU A 497 -12.23 -26.64 -27.82
C GLU A 497 -12.62 -27.65 -28.91
N ALA A 498 -11.82 -27.79 -29.96
CA ALA A 498 -12.06 -28.76 -31.03
C ALA A 498 -12.06 -30.22 -30.52
N ALA A 499 -11.23 -30.52 -29.52
CA ALA A 499 -11.18 -31.82 -28.88
C ALA A 499 -12.24 -32.03 -27.77
N GLY A 500 -12.99 -30.99 -27.39
CA GLY A 500 -13.92 -31.04 -26.25
C GLY A 500 -13.24 -31.21 -24.89
N MET A 501 -11.98 -30.77 -24.76
CA MET A 501 -11.10 -31.03 -23.62
C MET A 501 -10.82 -29.80 -22.74
N VAL A 502 -11.52 -28.68 -22.96
CA VAL A 502 -11.33 -27.43 -22.18
C VAL A 502 -11.51 -27.68 -20.69
N ASP A 503 -12.65 -28.23 -20.27
CA ASP A 503 -12.95 -28.45 -18.85
C ASP A 503 -12.00 -29.48 -18.22
N GLU A 504 -11.54 -30.47 -19.00
CA GLU A 504 -10.58 -31.48 -18.55
C GLU A 504 -9.18 -30.89 -18.30
N ILE A 505 -8.71 -30.04 -19.21
CA ILE A 505 -7.42 -29.35 -19.07
C ILE A 505 -7.45 -28.37 -17.89
N VAL A 506 -8.56 -27.65 -17.70
CA VAL A 506 -8.77 -26.80 -16.51
C VAL A 506 -8.74 -27.67 -15.25
N ARG A 507 -9.49 -28.78 -15.21
CA ARG A 507 -9.48 -29.70 -14.07
C ARG A 507 -8.05 -30.17 -13.75
N LEU A 508 -7.30 -30.61 -14.75
CA LEU A 508 -5.90 -31.02 -14.60
C LEU A 508 -5.06 -29.89 -13.98
N GLY A 509 -5.16 -28.67 -14.51
CA GLY A 509 -4.43 -27.51 -13.99
C GLY A 509 -4.74 -27.22 -12.52
N GLY A 510 -6.03 -27.27 -12.13
CA GLY A 510 -6.45 -27.09 -10.75
C GLY A 510 -5.99 -28.21 -9.82
N THR A 511 -6.08 -29.46 -10.26
CA THR A 511 -5.55 -30.63 -9.53
C THR A 511 -4.05 -30.52 -9.35
N ALA A 512 -3.29 -30.12 -10.38
CA ALA A 512 -1.85 -29.95 -10.30
C ALA A 512 -1.46 -28.84 -9.31
N LEU A 513 -2.18 -27.72 -9.30
CA LEU A 513 -1.99 -26.67 -8.29
C LEU A 513 -2.25 -27.19 -6.87
N ASN A 514 -3.32 -27.96 -6.68
CA ASN A 514 -3.66 -28.53 -5.39
C ASN A 514 -2.60 -29.53 -4.90
N MET A 515 -2.18 -30.46 -5.76
CA MET A 515 -1.10 -31.41 -5.48
C MET A 515 0.23 -30.70 -5.18
N ALA A 516 0.54 -29.62 -5.90
CA ALA A 516 1.75 -28.84 -5.66
C ALA A 516 1.75 -28.17 -4.28
N LEU A 517 0.60 -27.69 -3.82
CA LEU A 517 0.44 -27.13 -2.47
C LEU A 517 0.60 -28.23 -1.41
N GLU A 518 -0.08 -29.36 -1.58
CA GLU A 518 -0.03 -30.48 -0.64
C GLU A 518 1.39 -31.06 -0.53
N ALA A 519 2.09 -31.22 -1.66
CA ALA A 519 3.48 -31.65 -1.67
C ALA A 519 4.36 -30.65 -0.89
N ALA A 520 4.21 -29.35 -1.15
CA ALA A 520 4.98 -28.32 -0.46
C ALA A 520 4.67 -28.25 1.05
N ALA A 521 3.42 -28.49 1.44
CA ALA A 521 3.01 -28.54 2.84
C ALA A 521 3.60 -29.74 3.59
N ASN A 522 3.82 -30.85 2.88
CA ASN A 522 4.36 -32.09 3.41
C ASN A 522 5.90 -32.20 3.32
N GLU A 523 6.57 -31.26 2.64
CA GLU A 523 8.04 -31.18 2.63
C GLU A 523 8.57 -30.92 4.05
N THR A 524 9.60 -31.68 4.45
CA THR A 524 10.25 -31.53 5.75
C THR A 524 10.78 -30.11 5.90
N GLN A 525 10.14 -29.35 6.79
CA GLN A 525 10.55 -27.98 7.07
C GLN A 525 11.79 -27.98 7.97
N PRO A 526 12.71 -27.01 7.80
CA PRO A 526 13.79 -26.79 8.75
C PRO A 526 13.24 -26.60 10.18
N PRO A 527 14.00 -26.97 11.23
CA PRO A 527 13.59 -26.72 12.60
C PRO A 527 13.20 -25.24 12.77
N ASN A 528 12.03 -24.99 13.37
CA ASN A 528 11.41 -23.66 13.56
C ASN A 528 10.80 -22.97 12.32
N ARG A 529 10.52 -23.68 11.21
CA ARG A 529 9.79 -23.09 10.08
C ARG A 529 8.42 -23.76 9.88
N VAL A 530 7.36 -22.96 9.88
CA VAL A 530 6.01 -23.42 9.54
C VAL A 530 5.74 -23.08 8.07
N PHE A 531 5.19 -24.04 7.33
CA PHE A 531 4.79 -23.81 5.94
C PHE A 531 3.69 -22.74 5.88
N SER A 532 3.92 -21.67 5.13
CA SER A 532 2.91 -20.64 4.84
C SER A 532 2.49 -20.75 3.38
N PRO A 533 1.26 -21.21 3.08
CA PRO A 533 0.72 -21.28 1.72
C PRO A 533 0.73 -19.93 0.99
N GLN A 534 0.45 -18.85 1.71
CA GLN A 534 0.43 -17.48 1.18
C GLN A 534 1.81 -16.98 0.75
N ASN A 535 2.85 -17.38 1.49
CA ASN A 535 4.23 -17.07 1.10
C ASN A 535 4.71 -17.99 -0.01
N TRP A 536 4.42 -19.29 0.10
CA TRP A 536 4.83 -20.30 -0.89
C TRP A 536 4.38 -19.95 -2.30
N ILE A 537 3.11 -19.60 -2.47
CA ILE A 537 2.52 -19.31 -3.78
C ILE A 537 3.15 -18.06 -4.45
N LYS A 538 3.74 -17.13 -3.67
CA LYS A 538 4.46 -15.96 -4.18
C LYS A 538 5.89 -16.31 -4.65
N THR A 539 6.38 -17.53 -4.41
CA THR A 539 7.76 -17.94 -4.74
C THR A 539 7.91 -18.56 -6.13
N LYS A 540 9.15 -18.57 -6.65
CA LYS A 540 9.52 -19.38 -7.83
C LYS A 540 9.43 -20.89 -7.56
N GLY A 541 9.54 -21.32 -6.30
CA GLY A 541 9.41 -22.73 -5.91
C GLY A 541 8.02 -23.30 -6.19
N CYS A 542 6.97 -22.49 -5.96
CA CYS A 542 5.60 -22.86 -6.32
C CYS A 542 5.47 -23.24 -7.80
N LEU A 543 6.10 -22.47 -8.71
CA LEU A 543 6.04 -22.73 -10.15
C LEU A 543 6.69 -24.06 -10.51
N SER A 544 7.84 -24.38 -9.89
CA SER A 544 8.51 -25.67 -10.05
C SER A 544 7.63 -26.83 -9.58
N ASN A 545 6.95 -26.67 -8.44
CA ASN A 545 6.08 -27.69 -7.88
C ASN A 545 4.85 -27.92 -8.76
N ILE A 546 4.24 -26.85 -9.31
CA ILE A 546 3.15 -26.96 -10.29
C ILE A 546 3.60 -27.72 -11.54
N ASN A 547 4.77 -27.37 -12.10
CA ASN A 547 5.29 -28.07 -13.29
C ASN A 547 5.53 -29.55 -13.03
N MET A 548 6.10 -29.87 -11.86
CA MET A 548 6.29 -31.25 -11.43
C MET A 548 4.95 -31.99 -11.27
N ALA A 549 3.95 -31.35 -10.67
CA ALA A 549 2.61 -31.92 -10.51
C ALA A 549 1.93 -32.19 -11.87
N VAL A 550 2.04 -31.27 -12.83
CA VAL A 550 1.53 -31.47 -14.20
C VAL A 550 2.24 -32.66 -14.87
N ARG A 551 3.57 -32.74 -14.81
CA ARG A 551 4.34 -33.87 -15.36
C ARG A 551 3.94 -35.20 -14.71
N ASN A 552 3.83 -35.21 -13.39
CA ASN A 552 3.45 -36.40 -12.62
C ASN A 552 2.05 -36.88 -13.00
N TYR A 553 1.11 -35.95 -13.21
CA TYR A 553 -0.23 -36.28 -13.69
C TYR A 553 -0.20 -37.01 -15.04
N PHE A 554 0.51 -36.46 -16.04
CA PHE A 554 0.65 -37.10 -17.36
C PHE A 554 1.37 -38.46 -17.32
N ASN A 555 2.29 -38.65 -16.39
CA ASN A 555 2.97 -39.93 -16.18
C ASN A 555 2.04 -40.96 -15.52
N MET A 556 1.25 -40.53 -14.53
CA MET A 556 0.33 -41.38 -13.79
C MET A 556 -0.81 -41.91 -14.68
N LEU A 557 -1.24 -41.15 -15.70
CA LEU A 557 -2.22 -41.63 -16.68
C LEU A 557 -1.78 -42.89 -17.42
N ASN A 558 -0.48 -43.17 -17.55
CA ASN A 558 -0.02 -44.42 -18.18
C ASN A 558 -0.31 -45.67 -17.34
N VAL A 559 -0.40 -45.52 -16.01
CA VAL A 559 -0.50 -46.64 -15.07
C VAL A 559 -1.91 -46.79 -14.48
N MET A 560 -2.81 -45.84 -14.72
CA MET A 560 -4.19 -45.90 -14.28
C MET A 560 -5.08 -46.70 -15.24
N PRO A 561 -6.03 -47.52 -14.75
CA PRO A 561 -7.05 -48.15 -15.59
C PRO A 561 -7.81 -47.09 -16.41
N GLY A 562 -7.85 -47.25 -17.74
CA GLY A 562 -8.46 -46.28 -18.67
C GLY A 562 -7.65 -45.00 -18.91
N GLY A 563 -6.54 -44.81 -18.19
CA GLY A 563 -5.72 -43.59 -18.29
C GLY A 563 -5.00 -43.43 -19.62
N ALA A 564 -4.70 -44.52 -20.34
CA ALA A 564 -4.10 -44.46 -21.67
C ALA A 564 -5.00 -43.76 -22.71
N GLU A 565 -6.32 -43.97 -22.63
CA GLU A 565 -7.28 -43.31 -23.52
C GLU A 565 -7.41 -41.82 -23.18
N ILE A 566 -7.47 -41.49 -21.89
CA ILE A 566 -7.50 -40.11 -21.39
C ILE A 566 -6.23 -39.37 -21.83
N LYS A 567 -5.06 -40.01 -21.67
CA LYS A 567 -3.79 -39.44 -22.11
C LYS A 567 -3.75 -39.20 -23.61
N LYS A 568 -4.29 -40.13 -24.41
CA LYS A 568 -4.40 -39.93 -25.86
C LYS A 568 -5.24 -38.69 -26.18
N LYS A 569 -6.45 -38.56 -25.61
CA LYS A 569 -7.32 -37.39 -25.80
C LYS A 569 -6.66 -36.08 -25.35
N LEU A 570 -5.96 -36.11 -24.21
CA LEU A 570 -5.21 -34.95 -23.72
C LEU A 570 -4.05 -34.58 -24.64
N ASN A 571 -3.31 -35.55 -25.16
CA ASN A 571 -2.24 -35.29 -26.12
C ASN A 571 -2.81 -34.72 -27.43
N ASP A 572 -3.90 -35.28 -27.95
CA ASP A 572 -4.58 -34.78 -29.15
C ASP A 572 -5.05 -33.32 -28.97
N ALA A 573 -5.38 -32.90 -27.74
CA ALA A 573 -5.83 -31.55 -27.40
C ALA A 573 -4.71 -30.57 -27.01
N ALA A 574 -3.60 -31.05 -26.43
CA ALA A 574 -2.58 -30.22 -25.79
C ALA A 574 -1.22 -30.24 -26.51
N VAL A 575 -0.95 -31.20 -27.40
CA VAL A 575 0.24 -31.21 -28.25
C VAL A 575 0.03 -30.25 -29.41
N LEU A 576 0.73 -29.12 -29.36
CA LEU A 576 0.67 -28.07 -30.38
C LEU A 576 1.94 -28.11 -31.24
N PRO A 577 1.88 -27.67 -32.51
CA PRO A 577 3.06 -27.62 -33.36
C PRO A 577 4.01 -26.50 -32.90
N GLN A 578 5.29 -26.58 -33.28
CA GLN A 578 6.34 -25.71 -32.73
C GLN A 578 6.10 -24.21 -33.01
N GLU A 579 5.48 -23.87 -34.14
CA GLU A 579 5.10 -22.51 -34.52
C GLU A 579 3.99 -21.91 -33.64
N ALA A 580 3.30 -22.74 -32.85
CA ALA A 580 2.34 -22.28 -31.86
C ALA A 580 3.02 -21.81 -30.56
N PHE A 581 4.36 -21.85 -30.47
CA PHE A 581 5.10 -21.44 -29.28
C PHE A 581 5.97 -20.21 -29.52
N GLU A 582 5.99 -19.32 -28.53
CA GLU A 582 6.83 -18.13 -28.48
C GLU A 582 7.73 -18.13 -27.24
N TYR A 583 8.81 -17.35 -27.27
CA TYR A 583 9.61 -17.12 -26.07
C TYR A 583 8.80 -16.32 -25.06
N ARG A 584 8.87 -16.72 -23.78
CA ARG A 584 8.23 -15.96 -22.69
C ARG A 584 8.75 -14.52 -22.68
N TRP A 585 7.87 -13.58 -22.38
CA TRP A 585 8.25 -12.17 -22.25
C TRP A 585 9.02 -11.94 -20.95
N SER A 586 9.94 -10.97 -20.93
CA SER A 586 10.61 -10.58 -19.67
C SER A 586 9.58 -10.00 -18.70
N ALA A 587 9.67 -10.43 -17.44
CA ALA A 587 8.98 -9.79 -16.32
C ALA A 587 9.98 -9.14 -15.35
N ASP A 588 11.23 -8.95 -15.80
CA ASP A 588 12.31 -8.29 -15.09
C ASP A 588 12.82 -7.10 -15.91
#